data_AF-A0A256BGE0-F1
#
_entry.id   AF-A0A256BGE0-F1
#
_cell.length_a   1.000
_cell.length_b   1.000
_cell.length_c   1.000
_cell.angle_alpha   90.00
_cell.angle_beta   90.00
_cell.angle_gamma   90.00
#
_symmetry.space_group_name_H-M   'P 1'
#
loop_
_entity.id
_entity.type
_entity.pdbx_description
1 polymer ?
#
loop_
_entity_poly.entity_id
_entity_poly.type
_entity_poly.pdbx_seq_one_letter_code
_entity_poly.pdbx_strand_id
1 'polypeptide(L)'
;MMSTPLLPITVFILTLALLGWGYFRSRKFGKLGLLSWLQFLALMSPWLVYFGLFVSGVFINFTTLLFLLLGSTIAYVAVSNQLRKAVAEEKSVIEQKLKQDLEAGDHTTSPNNSTNKPPINSPIAVAMSQGRTQLKLFKALPAEDMKLIQGIFGIETYYVTETIPYQEGAIFKGNLRGEPDVVHDRLTKSLSDRLSDKYNLFLVEGQDRKPVVIVLPSRVSTIDNNTIPQRILIAVLIVANGYTALNLGALVAGIPVVQAPQEYLVGLPFALGIGTILGVRELAMRMMAKKYKVTMSLPFLLPSSQLGSFGAFSRISSPLPNRLALFDIAIAPAVVSGILSLGLLLVGLYLSAIGMGSIDIPSQIFQASVLAGTLAKLFLGDALHTNFVSIHPLVILGWLGSVITALNLMPAGQLDGGRIVQSIYGRRTASWTTVLTLIFLVIATVINPLALYWGGIILILLRDLERPMLNELSELDGDREALGVVALFWMLITLLPLTSGVAERLGIGSGGGLLP
;
A
#
# COMPACT_ATOMS: atom_id res chain seq x y z
N MET A 1 -9.46 -31.15 -21.07
CA MET A 1 -8.13 -31.41 -21.68
C MET A 1 -7.09 -31.39 -20.58
N MET A 2 -6.41 -32.51 -20.32
CA MET A 2 -5.31 -32.59 -19.35
C MET A 2 -4.16 -31.72 -19.86
N SER A 3 -3.95 -30.55 -19.24
CA SER A 3 -2.73 -29.77 -19.42
C SER A 3 -1.57 -30.61 -18.89
N THR A 4 -0.65 -31.02 -19.76
CA THR A 4 0.58 -31.70 -19.35
C THR A 4 1.37 -30.78 -18.40
N PRO A 5 1.74 -31.24 -17.19
CA PRO A 5 2.44 -30.43 -16.19
C PRO A 5 3.92 -30.24 -16.52
N LEU A 6 4.29 -30.07 -17.79
CA LEU A 6 5.68 -29.96 -18.25
C LEU A 6 6.41 -28.78 -17.61
N LEU A 7 5.74 -27.63 -17.53
CA LEU A 7 6.31 -26.40 -16.98
C LEU A 7 6.56 -26.48 -15.46
N PRO A 8 5.58 -26.88 -14.61
CA PRO A 8 5.83 -27.07 -13.18
C PRO A 8 6.86 -28.15 -12.87
N ILE A 9 6.91 -29.25 -13.64
CA ILE A 9 7.95 -30.29 -13.49
C ILE A 9 9.34 -29.73 -13.78
N THR A 10 9.49 -28.96 -14.85
CA THR A 10 10.78 -28.38 -15.25
C THR A 10 11.27 -27.36 -14.22
N VAL A 11 10.38 -26.51 -13.71
CA VAL A 11 10.69 -25.55 -12.64
C VAL A 11 11.07 -26.29 -11.35
N PHE A 12 10.37 -27.36 -10.98
CA PHE A 12 10.68 -28.15 -9.80
C PHE A 12 12.07 -28.80 -9.88
N ILE A 13 12.40 -29.42 -11.01
CA ILE A 13 13.72 -30.04 -11.26
C ILE A 13 14.83 -28.98 -11.24
N LEU A 14 14.63 -27.83 -11.90
CA LEU A 14 15.59 -26.74 -11.91
C LEU A 14 15.84 -26.19 -10.49
N THR A 15 14.79 -26.08 -9.69
CA THR A 15 14.89 -25.60 -8.30
C THR A 15 15.70 -26.56 -7.43
N LEU A 16 15.50 -27.87 -7.57
CA LEU A 16 16.30 -28.89 -6.89
C LEU A 16 17.77 -28.86 -7.33
N ALA A 17 18.03 -28.68 -8.64
CA ALA A 17 19.38 -28.54 -9.18
C ALA A 17 20.10 -27.29 -8.64
N LEU A 18 19.41 -26.14 -8.56
CA LEU A 18 19.93 -24.91 -7.99
C LEU A 18 20.20 -25.03 -6.49
N LEU A 19 19.36 -25.74 -5.73
CA LEU A 19 19.58 -26.01 -4.31
C LEU A 19 20.80 -26.91 -4.09
N GLY A 20 20.95 -27.96 -4.90
CA GLY A 20 22.13 -28.83 -4.88
C GLY A 20 23.41 -28.08 -5.24
N TRP A 21 23.38 -27.27 -6.30
CA TRP A 21 24.49 -26.39 -6.66
C TRP A 21 24.83 -25.39 -5.55
N GLY A 22 23.80 -24.80 -4.94
CA GLY A 22 23.91 -23.91 -3.79
C GLY A 22 24.60 -24.57 -2.61
N TYR A 23 24.30 -25.84 -2.33
CA TYR A 23 24.95 -26.61 -1.26
C TYR A 23 26.45 -26.76 -1.51
N PHE A 24 26.84 -27.18 -2.72
CA PHE A 24 28.25 -27.32 -3.10
C PHE A 24 29.02 -26.00 -3.04
N ARG A 25 28.39 -24.89 -3.48
CA ARG A 25 29.00 -23.56 -3.41
C ARG A 25 29.15 -23.10 -1.96
N SER A 26 28.12 -23.28 -1.15
CA SER A 26 28.11 -22.86 0.26
C SER A 26 29.10 -23.62 1.12
N ARG A 27 29.38 -24.89 0.80
CA ARG A 27 30.42 -25.69 1.49
C ARG A 27 31.82 -25.08 1.38
N LYS A 28 32.11 -24.33 0.31
CA LYS A 28 33.40 -23.62 0.12
C LYS A 28 33.59 -22.45 1.11
N PHE A 29 32.50 -21.95 1.72
CA PHE A 29 32.51 -20.85 2.68
C PHE A 29 32.40 -21.34 4.15
N GLY A 30 32.70 -22.61 4.40
CA GLY A 30 32.75 -23.19 5.75
C GLY A 30 31.39 -23.17 6.48
N LYS A 31 31.45 -23.04 7.82
CA LYS A 31 30.27 -23.13 8.71
C LYS A 31 29.23 -22.04 8.42
N LEU A 32 29.66 -20.81 8.11
CA LEU A 32 28.77 -19.69 7.79
C LEU A 32 28.04 -19.88 6.45
N GLY A 33 28.74 -20.40 5.44
CA GLY A 33 28.14 -20.73 4.16
C GLY A 33 27.04 -21.79 4.30
N LEU A 34 27.33 -22.85 5.06
CA LEU A 34 26.39 -23.93 5.30
C LEU A 34 25.12 -23.48 6.04
N LEU A 35 25.27 -22.64 7.07
CA LEU A 35 24.14 -22.06 7.81
C LEU A 35 23.31 -21.11 6.96
N SER A 36 23.95 -20.31 6.10
CA SER A 36 23.25 -19.42 5.15
C SER A 36 22.46 -20.22 4.10
N TRP A 37 23.00 -21.35 3.65
CA TRP A 37 22.28 -22.27 2.76
C TRP A 37 21.11 -22.96 3.46
N LEU A 38 21.27 -23.41 4.71
CA LEU A 38 20.17 -23.97 5.50
C LEU A 38 19.06 -22.94 5.75
N GLN A 39 19.41 -21.67 5.94
CA GLN A 39 18.44 -20.60 6.08
C GLN A 39 17.64 -20.39 4.78
N PHE A 40 18.31 -20.42 3.63
CA PHE A 40 17.65 -20.37 2.32
C PHE A 40 16.77 -21.60 2.07
N LEU A 41 17.24 -22.80 2.44
CA LEU A 41 16.48 -24.05 2.32
C LEU A 41 15.22 -24.01 3.20
N ALA A 42 15.32 -23.50 4.43
CA ALA A 42 14.18 -23.35 5.32
C ALA A 42 13.12 -22.43 4.71
N LEU A 43 13.52 -21.35 4.04
CA LEU A 43 12.60 -20.43 3.36
C LEU A 43 11.92 -21.05 2.13
N MET A 44 12.64 -21.91 1.40
CA MET A 44 12.15 -22.54 0.17
C MET A 44 11.39 -23.85 0.41
N SER A 45 11.51 -24.47 1.59
CA SER A 45 10.91 -25.77 1.88
C SER A 45 9.38 -25.83 1.75
N PRO A 46 8.59 -24.80 2.13
CA PRO A 46 7.13 -24.84 1.93
C PRO A 46 6.73 -24.90 0.47
N TRP A 47 7.44 -24.15 -0.36
CA TRP A 47 7.19 -24.09 -1.79
C TRP A 47 7.59 -25.39 -2.47
N LEU A 48 8.74 -25.97 -2.11
CA LEU A 48 9.18 -27.26 -2.66
C LEU A 48 8.19 -28.38 -2.33
N VAL A 49 7.72 -28.46 -1.09
CA VAL A 49 6.75 -29.49 -0.69
C VAL A 49 5.41 -29.26 -1.38
N TYR A 50 4.94 -28.01 -1.45
CA TYR A 50 3.70 -27.67 -2.15
C TYR A 50 3.76 -28.02 -3.64
N PHE A 51 4.79 -27.56 -4.36
CA PHE A 51 4.94 -27.82 -5.79
C PHE A 51 5.23 -29.30 -6.09
N GLY A 52 5.97 -29.98 -5.22
CA GLY A 52 6.22 -31.42 -5.35
C GLY A 52 4.93 -32.24 -5.23
N LEU A 53 4.09 -31.93 -4.25
CA LEU A 53 2.78 -32.57 -4.07
C LEU A 53 1.82 -32.22 -5.22
N PHE A 54 1.84 -30.96 -5.68
CA PHE A 54 1.08 -30.52 -6.84
C PHE A 54 1.45 -31.30 -8.12
N VAL A 55 2.74 -31.52 -8.35
CA VAL A 55 3.24 -32.33 -9.48
C VAL A 55 2.83 -33.80 -9.36
N SER A 56 2.76 -34.35 -8.14
CA SER A 56 2.27 -35.72 -7.91
C SER A 56 0.74 -35.84 -7.91
N GLY A 57 0.01 -34.77 -8.24
CA GLY A 57 -1.46 -34.75 -8.29
C GLY A 57 -2.14 -34.69 -6.91
N VAL A 58 -1.37 -34.42 -5.85
CA VAL A 58 -1.86 -34.31 -4.47
C VAL A 58 -2.05 -32.84 -4.11
N PHE A 59 -3.29 -32.42 -3.92
CA PHE A 59 -3.62 -31.06 -3.50
C PHE A 59 -3.68 -30.97 -1.97
N ILE A 60 -2.84 -30.13 -1.36
CA ILE A 60 -2.92 -29.87 0.08
C ILE A 60 -3.93 -28.76 0.37
N ASN A 61 -4.69 -28.92 1.45
CA ASN A 61 -5.59 -27.89 1.93
C ASN A 61 -4.82 -26.69 2.52
N PHE A 62 -5.48 -25.54 2.61
CA PHE A 62 -4.87 -24.30 3.09
C PHE A 62 -4.34 -24.43 4.52
N THR A 63 -5.03 -25.18 5.38
CA THR A 63 -4.60 -25.47 6.76
C THR A 63 -3.24 -26.17 6.79
N THR A 64 -3.03 -27.18 5.95
CA THR A 64 -1.75 -27.90 5.87
C THR A 64 -0.64 -27.00 5.35
N LEU A 65 -0.94 -26.15 4.36
CA LEU A 65 0.02 -25.17 3.86
C LEU A 65 0.44 -24.17 4.97
N LEU A 66 -0.50 -23.74 5.80
CA LEU A 66 -0.25 -22.81 6.91
C LEU A 66 0.62 -23.47 8.01
N PHE A 67 0.37 -24.73 8.36
CA PHE A 67 1.24 -25.49 9.27
C PHE A 67 2.66 -25.68 8.70
N LEU A 68 2.76 -25.89 7.39
CA LEU A 68 4.05 -26.03 6.71
C LEU A 68 4.85 -24.72 6.74
N LEU A 69 4.18 -23.59 6.45
CA LEU A 69 4.77 -22.25 6.57
C LEU A 69 5.19 -21.94 8.01
N LEU A 70 4.39 -22.32 9.00
CA LEU A 70 4.71 -22.12 10.40
C LEU A 70 5.95 -22.94 10.81
N GLY A 71 6.01 -24.22 10.44
CA GLY A 71 7.17 -25.09 10.70
C GLY A 71 8.45 -24.59 10.02
N SER A 72 8.35 -24.13 8.78
CA SER A 72 9.45 -23.50 8.04
C SER A 72 9.91 -22.21 8.72
N THR A 73 8.99 -21.38 9.22
CA THR A 73 9.32 -20.15 9.94
C THR A 73 10.08 -20.45 11.24
N ILE A 74 9.66 -21.46 11.99
CA ILE A 74 10.36 -21.90 13.21
C ILE A 74 11.78 -22.37 12.87
N ALA A 75 11.93 -23.22 11.83
CA ALA A 75 13.23 -23.68 11.37
C ALA A 75 14.13 -22.52 10.91
N TYR A 76 13.57 -21.57 10.16
CA TYR A 76 14.27 -20.36 9.71
C TYR A 76 14.79 -19.53 10.89
N VAL A 77 13.96 -19.29 11.91
CA VAL A 77 14.35 -18.54 13.11
C VAL A 77 15.45 -19.28 13.89
N ALA A 78 15.35 -20.61 14.03
CA ALA A 78 16.37 -21.41 14.70
C ALA A 78 17.73 -21.34 13.98
N VAL A 79 17.75 -21.51 12.65
CA VAL A 79 18.97 -21.40 11.84
C VAL A 79 19.52 -19.95 11.86
N SER A 80 18.64 -18.94 11.79
CA SER A 80 19.02 -17.53 11.87
C SER A 80 19.71 -17.19 13.20
N ASN A 81 19.22 -17.74 14.32
CA ASN A 81 19.87 -17.59 15.62
C ASN A 81 21.26 -18.22 15.66
N GLN A 82 21.44 -19.39 15.06
CA GLN A 82 22.76 -20.04 14.97
C GLN A 82 23.71 -19.27 14.06
N LEU A 83 23.22 -18.74 12.93
CA LEU A 83 24.00 -17.92 12.02
C LEU A 83 24.47 -16.63 12.72
N ARG A 84 23.58 -15.95 13.46
CA ARG A 84 23.94 -14.74 14.23
C ARG A 84 25.05 -15.00 15.23
N LYS A 85 25.01 -16.13 15.95
CA LYS A 85 26.08 -16.53 16.88
C LYS A 85 27.40 -16.78 16.16
N ALA A 86 27.38 -17.55 15.06
CA ALA A 86 28.57 -17.84 14.27
C ALA A 86 29.19 -16.57 13.64
N VAL A 87 28.37 -15.62 13.20
CA VAL A 87 28.82 -14.33 12.67
C VAL A 87 29.47 -13.46 13.76
N ALA A 88 28.92 -13.47 14.98
CA ALA A 88 29.48 -12.73 16.11
C ALA A 88 30.85 -13.30 16.53
N GLU A 89 31.01 -14.62 16.54
CA GLU A 89 32.28 -15.32 16.82
C GLU A 89 33.35 -14.99 15.77
N GLU A 90 33.04 -15.02 14.47
CA GLU A 90 34.03 -14.64 13.45
C GLU A 90 34.39 -13.15 13.48
N LYS A 91 33.41 -12.28 13.77
CA LYS A 91 33.64 -10.83 13.87
C LYS A 91 34.61 -10.50 15.01
N SER A 92 34.48 -11.13 16.17
CA SER A 92 35.37 -10.87 17.30
C SER A 92 36.80 -11.35 17.03
N VAL A 93 36.97 -12.50 16.36
CA VAL A 93 38.30 -13.00 15.94
C VAL A 93 38.97 -12.06 14.94
N ILE A 94 38.22 -11.53 13.97
CA ILE A 94 38.75 -10.54 13.01
C ILE A 94 39.11 -9.23 13.72
N GLU A 95 38.28 -8.76 14.65
CA GLU A 95 38.55 -7.54 15.41
C GLU A 95 39.77 -7.67 16.33
N GLN A 96 39.97 -8.85 16.95
CA GLN A 96 41.16 -9.16 17.72
C GLN A 96 42.42 -9.20 16.84
N LYS A 97 42.36 -9.83 15.66
CA LYS A 97 43.47 -9.81 14.71
C LYS A 97 43.79 -8.41 14.22
N LEU A 98 42.78 -7.60 13.92
CA LEU A 98 42.97 -6.21 13.51
C LEU A 98 43.61 -5.37 14.61
N LYS A 99 43.24 -5.61 15.88
CA LYS A 99 43.87 -4.97 17.05
C LYS A 99 45.33 -5.42 17.22
N GLN A 100 45.62 -6.72 17.07
CA GLN A 100 46.99 -7.24 17.06
C GLN A 100 47.85 -6.66 15.93
N ASP A 101 47.30 -6.55 14.71
CA ASP A 101 48.00 -5.96 13.56
C ASP A 101 48.22 -4.45 13.74
N LEU A 102 47.30 -3.75 14.43
CA LEU A 102 47.44 -2.34 14.81
C LEU A 102 48.47 -2.14 15.92
N GLU A 103 48.55 -3.05 16.90
CA GLU A 103 49.53 -3.02 18.00
C GLU A 103 50.94 -3.43 17.53
N ALA A 104 51.05 -4.30 16.52
CA ALA A 104 52.32 -4.69 15.90
C ALA A 104 52.86 -3.67 14.88
N GLY A 105 52.08 -2.66 14.51
CA GLY A 105 52.37 -1.69 13.45
C GLY A 105 53.27 -0.51 13.83
N ASP A 106 53.77 -0.41 15.07
CA ASP A 106 54.47 0.78 15.56
C ASP A 106 56.00 0.77 15.40
N HIS A 107 56.55 -0.18 14.61
CA HIS A 107 57.97 -0.13 14.23
C HIS A 107 58.18 -0.26 12.71
N THR A 108 58.69 0.86 12.16
CA THR A 108 59.46 1.07 10.92
C THR A 108 58.73 1.42 9.61
N THR A 109 59.06 2.63 9.15
CA THR A 109 58.91 3.25 7.83
C THR A 109 59.68 2.53 6.71
N SER A 110 58.98 2.07 5.66
CA SER A 110 59.27 2.31 4.23
C SER A 110 58.43 1.40 3.31
N PRO A 111 58.09 1.85 2.08
CA PRO A 111 57.21 1.12 1.18
C PRO A 111 58.02 0.06 0.43
N ASN A 112 57.79 -1.22 0.70
CA ASN A 112 58.22 -2.23 -0.24
C ASN A 112 57.29 -3.44 -0.30
N ASN A 113 57.10 -3.90 -1.53
CA ASN A 113 56.26 -5.02 -1.94
C ASN A 113 56.42 -6.25 -1.04
N SER A 114 55.32 -6.71 -0.46
CA SER A 114 55.15 -8.13 -0.18
C SER A 114 53.71 -8.55 -0.50
N THR A 115 53.62 -9.35 -1.55
CA THR A 115 52.51 -10.23 -1.89
C THR A 115 52.21 -11.15 -0.72
N ASN A 116 51.21 -10.79 0.10
CA ASN A 116 50.40 -11.73 0.87
C ASN A 116 49.12 -11.04 1.35
N LYS A 117 48.17 -10.84 0.43
CA LYS A 117 46.77 -10.66 0.82
C LYS A 117 46.25 -12.01 1.32
N PRO A 118 45.84 -12.18 2.58
CA PRO A 118 45.05 -13.35 2.93
C PRO A 118 43.76 -13.33 2.07
N PRO A 119 43.21 -14.51 1.70
CA PRO A 119 42.11 -14.58 0.76
C PRO A 119 40.91 -13.81 1.32
N ILE A 120 40.46 -12.82 0.54
CA ILE A 120 39.23 -12.05 0.74
C ILE A 120 38.06 -13.01 0.48
N ASN A 121 37.79 -13.91 1.41
CA ASN A 121 36.75 -14.93 1.25
C ASN A 121 35.68 -14.90 2.34
N SER A 122 35.69 -13.91 3.25
CA SER A 122 34.57 -13.70 4.17
C SER A 122 33.59 -12.66 3.59
N PRO A 123 32.29 -12.98 3.49
CA PRO A 123 31.27 -12.04 3.01
C PRO A 123 31.18 -10.78 3.90
N ILE A 124 31.60 -10.89 5.15
CA ILE A 124 31.62 -9.80 6.13
C ILE A 124 32.68 -8.74 5.76
N ALA A 125 33.86 -9.16 5.30
CA ALA A 125 34.91 -8.23 4.87
C ALA A 125 34.50 -7.43 3.61
N VAL A 126 33.73 -8.05 2.72
CA VAL A 126 33.17 -7.40 1.52
C VAL A 126 32.02 -6.44 1.89
N ALA A 127 31.13 -6.86 2.80
CA ALA A 127 30.03 -6.00 3.27
C ALA A 127 30.53 -4.77 4.05
N MET A 128 31.58 -4.92 4.86
CA MET A 128 32.15 -3.79 5.62
C MET A 128 32.89 -2.79 4.74
N SER A 129 33.56 -3.22 3.67
CA SER A 129 34.19 -2.31 2.70
C SER A 129 33.14 -1.52 1.91
N GLN A 130 32.01 -2.14 1.57
CA GLN A 130 30.88 -1.47 0.92
C GLN A 130 30.15 -0.50 1.88
N GLY A 131 29.96 -0.88 3.15
CA GLY A 131 29.32 -0.02 4.16
C GLY A 131 30.11 1.26 4.49
N ARG A 132 31.45 1.20 4.49
CA ARG A 132 32.30 2.39 4.65
C ARG A 132 32.18 3.38 3.48
N THR A 133 31.88 2.89 2.28
CA THR A 133 31.66 3.73 1.09
C THR A 133 30.28 4.42 1.15
N GLN A 134 29.27 3.76 1.73
CA GLN A 134 27.92 4.32 1.89
C GLN A 134 27.84 5.42 2.96
N LEU A 135 28.61 5.33 4.06
CA LEU A 135 28.67 6.37 5.10
C LEU A 135 29.29 7.69 4.64
N LYS A 136 30.10 7.69 3.57
CA LYS A 136 30.73 8.90 3.00
C LYS A 136 29.82 9.69 2.05
N LEU A 137 28.59 9.23 1.78
CA LEU A 137 27.71 9.84 0.77
C LEU A 137 26.74 10.91 1.30
N PHE A 138 26.67 11.14 2.62
CA PHE A 138 25.92 12.28 3.17
C PHE A 138 26.86 13.48 3.30
N LYS A 139 26.83 14.38 2.31
CA LYS A 139 27.55 15.66 2.41
C LYS A 139 26.87 16.48 3.51
N ALA A 140 27.58 16.76 4.60
CA ALA A 140 27.05 17.57 5.69
C ALA A 140 26.65 18.97 5.19
N LEU A 141 25.58 19.54 5.77
CA LEU A 141 25.09 20.89 5.47
C LEU A 141 26.24 21.91 5.58
N PRO A 142 26.45 22.81 4.59
CA PRO A 142 27.46 23.86 4.68
C PRO A 142 27.26 24.71 5.94
N ALA A 143 28.33 25.01 6.67
CA ALA A 143 28.26 25.73 7.94
C ALA A 143 27.71 27.17 7.80
N GLU A 144 27.87 27.77 6.61
CA GLU A 144 27.29 29.09 6.28
C GLU A 144 25.76 29.04 6.18
N ASP A 145 25.23 28.06 5.44
CA ASP A 145 23.79 27.83 5.30
C ASP A 145 23.16 27.55 6.68
N MET A 146 23.84 26.81 7.55
CA MET A 146 23.37 26.51 8.90
C MET A 146 23.15 27.77 9.76
N LYS A 147 24.06 28.75 9.70
CA LYS A 147 23.92 30.02 10.43
C LYS A 147 22.77 30.87 9.89
N LEU A 148 22.61 30.90 8.56
CA LEU A 148 21.51 31.63 7.92
C LEU A 148 20.14 31.02 8.29
N ILE A 149 20.05 29.68 8.33
CA ILE A 149 18.84 28.98 8.77
C ILE A 149 18.58 29.26 10.26
N GLN A 150 19.58 29.21 11.14
CA GLN A 150 19.38 29.53 12.56
C GLN A 150 18.87 30.97 12.77
N GLY A 151 19.28 31.91 11.91
CA GLY A 151 18.84 33.31 11.96
C GLY A 151 17.39 33.59 11.54
N ILE A 152 16.64 32.59 11.05
CA ILE A 152 15.20 32.76 10.74
C ILE A 152 14.32 32.64 11.98
N PHE A 153 14.82 31.99 13.03
CA PHE A 153 14.06 31.69 14.24
C PHE A 153 14.07 32.88 15.19
N GLY A 154 12.90 33.23 15.74
CA GLY A 154 12.71 34.37 16.62
C GLY A 154 11.85 34.04 17.83
N ILE A 155 11.90 34.90 18.85
CA ILE A 155 11.16 34.74 20.11
C ILE A 155 9.64 34.72 19.88
N GLU A 156 9.17 35.47 18.89
CA GLU A 156 7.75 35.60 18.52
C GLU A 156 7.26 34.53 17.54
N THR A 157 8.12 33.66 17.05
CA THR A 157 7.76 32.64 16.04
C THR A 157 8.06 31.23 16.54
N TYR A 158 9.34 30.88 16.68
CA TYR A 158 9.76 29.57 17.10
C TYR A 158 11.08 29.66 17.85
N TYR A 159 11.08 29.24 19.11
CA TYR A 159 12.24 29.29 19.98
C TYR A 159 12.98 27.95 19.93
N VAL A 160 14.15 27.92 19.27
CA VAL A 160 14.98 26.73 19.14
C VAL A 160 15.73 26.44 20.44
N THR A 161 15.63 25.21 20.93
CA THR A 161 16.36 24.70 22.10
C THR A 161 17.53 23.80 21.73
N GLU A 162 17.39 23.03 20.64
CA GLU A 162 18.38 22.04 20.21
C GLU A 162 18.44 22.00 18.68
N THR A 163 19.65 21.97 18.10
CA THR A 163 19.87 21.77 16.66
C THR A 163 20.60 20.45 16.45
N ILE A 164 20.03 19.59 15.61
CA ILE A 164 20.58 18.27 15.29
C ILE A 164 20.79 18.20 13.78
N PRO A 165 22.02 17.95 13.27
CA PRO A 165 22.23 17.76 11.84
C PRO A 165 21.53 16.48 11.37
N TYR A 166 20.81 16.55 10.24
CA TYR A 166 20.03 15.43 9.72
C TYR A 166 20.10 15.37 8.19
N GLN A 167 20.71 14.32 7.65
CA GLN A 167 20.95 14.15 6.21
C GLN A 167 21.72 15.37 5.64
N GLU A 168 21.19 16.00 4.60
CA GLU A 168 21.70 17.24 3.99
C GLU A 168 21.05 18.51 4.57
N GLY A 169 20.37 18.37 5.72
CA GLY A 169 19.61 19.41 6.39
C GLY A 169 19.82 19.43 7.91
N ALA A 170 18.87 20.01 8.63
CA ALA A 170 18.92 20.11 10.09
C ALA A 170 17.52 20.00 10.73
N ILE A 171 17.48 19.42 11.92
CA ILE A 171 16.31 19.33 12.79
C ILE A 171 16.49 20.34 13.93
N PHE A 172 15.49 21.20 14.11
CA PHE A 172 15.45 22.22 15.15
C PHE A 172 14.31 21.90 16.12
N LYS A 173 14.66 21.37 17.29
CA LYS A 173 13.69 21.19 18.38
C LYS A 173 13.53 22.50 19.12
N GLY A 174 12.31 22.78 19.55
CA GLY A 174 11.98 24.05 20.16
C GLY A 174 10.52 24.13 20.57
N ASN A 175 10.10 25.36 20.87
CA ASN A 175 8.72 25.66 21.21
C ASN A 175 8.13 26.61 20.17
N LEU A 176 6.99 26.23 19.61
CA LEU A 176 6.19 27.08 18.74
C LEU A 176 5.54 28.20 19.55
N ARG A 177 5.57 29.42 19.02
CA ARG A 177 4.98 30.61 19.64
C ARG A 177 3.98 31.21 18.65
N GLY A 178 2.71 30.89 18.84
CA GLY A 178 1.61 31.33 17.98
C GLY A 178 0.94 30.21 17.19
N GLU A 179 0.08 30.60 16.26
CA GLU A 179 -0.68 29.68 15.42
C GLU A 179 0.22 29.02 14.36
N PRO A 180 0.14 27.70 14.15
CA PRO A 180 1.05 26.96 13.26
C PRO A 180 1.13 27.49 11.84
N ASP A 181 -0.01 27.85 11.23
CA ASP A 181 -0.04 28.33 9.84
C ASP A 181 0.66 29.69 9.70
N VAL A 182 0.34 30.65 10.57
CA VAL A 182 0.96 31.99 10.55
C VAL A 182 2.47 31.92 10.80
N VAL A 183 2.90 31.06 11.73
CA VAL A 183 4.32 30.88 12.03
C VAL A 183 5.03 30.19 10.86
N HIS A 184 4.45 29.15 10.28
CA HIS A 184 5.03 28.44 9.12
C HIS A 184 5.21 29.37 7.93
N ASP A 185 4.20 30.19 7.61
CA ASP A 185 4.28 31.14 6.50
C ASP A 185 5.39 32.19 6.71
N ARG A 186 5.51 32.73 7.93
CA ARG A 186 6.57 33.70 8.28
C ARG A 186 7.97 33.08 8.18
N LEU A 187 8.13 31.86 8.71
CA LEU A 187 9.42 31.16 8.69
C LEU A 187 9.80 30.76 7.26
N THR A 188 8.85 30.28 6.48
CA THR A 188 9.06 29.90 5.07
C THR A 188 9.43 31.11 4.23
N LYS A 189 8.76 32.26 4.41
CA LYS A 189 9.11 33.51 3.74
C LYS A 189 10.51 33.99 4.13
N SER A 190 10.83 33.98 5.42
CA SER A 190 12.15 34.39 5.93
C SER A 190 13.29 33.49 5.43
N LEU A 191 13.01 32.21 5.26
CA LEU A 191 13.95 31.24 4.70
C LEU A 191 14.14 31.48 3.20
N SER A 192 13.07 31.71 2.46
CA SER A 192 13.12 32.04 1.03
C SER A 192 13.86 33.36 0.77
N ASP A 193 13.67 34.39 1.59
CA ASP A 193 14.36 35.68 1.45
C ASP A 193 15.88 35.56 1.64
N ARG A 194 16.35 34.62 2.48
CA ARG A 194 17.78 34.44 2.79
C ARG A 194 18.49 33.42 1.92
N LEU A 195 17.81 32.33 1.58
CA LEU A 195 18.40 31.15 0.93
C LEU A 195 17.71 30.78 -0.38
N SER A 196 16.80 31.65 -0.87
CA SER A 196 15.98 31.40 -2.05
C SER A 196 15.25 30.05 -1.95
N ASP A 197 14.95 29.42 -3.08
CA ASP A 197 14.22 28.16 -3.16
C ASP A 197 15.13 26.92 -2.93
N LYS A 198 16.24 27.08 -2.20
CA LYS A 198 17.25 26.00 -1.98
C LYS A 198 16.83 25.03 -0.88
N TYR A 199 15.97 25.42 0.05
CA TYR A 199 15.53 24.61 1.19
C TYR A 199 14.01 24.68 1.39
N ASN A 200 13.43 23.59 1.85
CA ASN A 200 12.03 23.48 2.28
C ASN A 200 11.99 23.35 3.80
N LEU A 201 11.03 24.05 4.40
CA LEU A 201 10.77 24.01 5.84
C LEU A 201 9.55 23.14 6.12
N PHE A 202 9.77 22.12 6.94
CA PHE A 202 8.74 21.20 7.42
C PHE A 202 8.50 21.46 8.90
N LEU A 203 7.27 21.78 9.27
CA LEU A 203 6.81 21.92 10.63
C LEU A 203 6.01 20.66 10.98
N VAL A 204 6.60 19.79 11.80
CA VAL A 204 6.08 18.46 12.10
C VAL A 204 5.95 18.21 13.60
N GLU A 205 5.15 17.21 13.97
CA GLU A 205 5.06 16.75 15.35
C GLU A 205 6.21 15.77 15.65
N GLY A 206 7.05 16.10 16.63
CA GLY A 206 8.13 15.22 17.11
C GLY A 206 7.61 14.03 17.92
N GLN A 207 8.50 13.10 18.27
CA GLN A 207 8.12 11.91 19.05
C GLN A 207 7.48 12.23 20.42
N ASP A 208 7.89 13.35 21.01
CA ASP A 208 7.39 13.84 22.30
C ASP A 208 6.10 14.67 22.18
N ARG A 209 5.41 14.64 21.04
CA ARG A 209 4.25 15.50 20.69
C ARG A 209 4.55 17.00 20.69
N LYS A 210 5.84 17.36 20.66
CA LYS A 210 6.27 18.75 20.59
C LYS A 210 6.51 19.16 19.13
N PRO A 211 6.23 20.42 18.78
CA PRO A 211 6.58 20.96 17.47
C PRO A 211 8.08 20.83 17.19
N VAL A 212 8.41 20.38 15.98
CA VAL A 212 9.79 20.31 15.50
C VAL A 212 9.85 20.90 14.09
N VAL A 213 10.83 21.78 13.85
CA VAL A 213 11.09 22.32 12.53
C VAL A 213 12.21 21.50 11.90
N ILE A 214 12.00 21.01 10.69
CA ILE A 214 12.99 20.28 9.91
C ILE A 214 13.22 21.06 8.62
N VAL A 215 14.48 21.39 8.34
CA VAL A 215 14.87 22.07 7.10
C VAL A 215 15.66 21.09 6.26
N LEU A 216 15.15 20.80 5.06
CA LEU A 216 15.77 19.89 4.11
C LEU A 216 16.00 20.63 2.79
N PRO A 217 17.01 20.25 1.98
CA PRO A 217 17.20 20.86 0.67
C PRO A 217 15.93 20.67 -0.17
N SER A 218 15.52 21.74 -0.84
CA SER A 218 14.51 21.74 -1.89
C SER A 218 15.08 21.02 -3.09
N ARG A 219 15.15 19.70 -2.99
CA ARG A 219 15.11 18.89 -4.19
C ARG A 219 13.70 19.06 -4.69
N VAL A 220 13.51 19.94 -5.68
CA VAL A 220 12.37 19.80 -6.59
C VAL A 220 12.40 18.33 -6.96
N SER A 221 11.41 17.57 -6.54
CA SER A 221 11.31 16.16 -6.86
C SER A 221 10.98 16.04 -8.34
N THR A 222 11.89 16.47 -9.22
CA THR A 222 12.03 16.01 -10.60
C THR A 222 12.54 14.58 -10.62
N ILE A 223 12.16 13.76 -9.62
CA ILE A 223 11.95 12.35 -9.89
C ILE A 223 10.66 12.33 -10.71
N ASP A 224 10.78 12.76 -11.96
CA ASP A 224 9.86 12.37 -13.00
C ASP A 224 9.93 10.84 -13.01
N ASN A 225 9.02 10.22 -12.24
CA ASN A 225 8.73 8.79 -12.21
C ASN A 225 8.11 8.37 -13.56
N ASN A 226 8.72 8.81 -14.65
CA ASN A 226 8.39 8.53 -16.03
C ASN A 226 9.45 7.63 -16.64
N THR A 227 10.08 6.78 -15.82
CA THR A 227 10.93 5.70 -16.31
C THR A 227 10.10 4.85 -17.27
N ILE A 228 10.66 4.54 -18.43
CA ILE A 228 10.00 3.74 -19.49
C ILE A 228 9.29 2.48 -18.93
N PRO A 229 9.87 1.71 -17.97
CA PRO A 229 9.19 0.56 -17.39
C PRO A 229 7.90 0.90 -16.65
N GLN A 230 7.84 2.05 -15.97
CA GLN A 230 6.64 2.47 -15.25
C GLN A 230 5.53 2.87 -16.21
N ARG A 231 5.85 3.54 -17.32
CA ARG A 231 4.85 3.87 -18.36
C ARG A 231 4.28 2.62 -19.01
N ILE A 232 5.15 1.63 -19.30
CA ILE A 232 4.73 0.32 -19.80
C ILE A 232 3.82 -0.37 -18.78
N LEU A 233 4.20 -0.38 -17.50
CA LEU A 233 3.38 -0.97 -16.44
C LEU A 233 2.00 -0.31 -16.36
N ILE A 234 1.93 1.03 -16.41
CA ILE A 234 0.66 1.77 -16.39
C ILE A 234 -0.20 1.42 -17.60
N ALA A 235 0.39 1.37 -18.81
CA ALA A 235 -0.32 0.97 -20.02
C ALA A 235 -0.88 -0.46 -19.91
N VAL A 236 -0.06 -1.41 -19.42
CA VAL A 236 -0.49 -2.80 -19.19
C VAL A 236 -1.63 -2.87 -18.18
N LEU A 237 -1.56 -2.10 -17.09
CA LEU A 237 -2.60 -2.05 -16.07
C LEU A 237 -3.91 -1.45 -16.60
N ILE A 238 -3.84 -0.41 -17.43
CA ILE A 238 -5.03 0.17 -18.09
C ILE A 238 -5.70 -0.88 -18.99
N VAL A 239 -4.92 -1.57 -19.82
CA VAL A 239 -5.43 -2.63 -20.70
C VAL A 239 -6.01 -3.79 -19.88
N ALA A 240 -5.30 -4.23 -18.84
CA ALA A 240 -5.77 -5.29 -17.95
C ALA A 240 -7.09 -4.91 -17.26
N ASN A 241 -7.24 -3.68 -16.81
CA ASN A 241 -8.46 -3.17 -16.17
C ASN A 241 -9.62 -3.08 -17.17
N GLY A 242 -9.35 -2.67 -18.41
CA GLY A 242 -10.33 -2.72 -19.50
C GLY A 242 -10.79 -4.15 -19.78
N TYR A 243 -9.86 -5.10 -19.85
CA TYR A 243 -10.16 -6.51 -20.06
C TYR A 243 -11.00 -7.11 -18.92
N THR A 244 -10.65 -6.84 -17.65
CA THR A 244 -11.42 -7.34 -16.50
C THR A 244 -12.80 -6.71 -16.42
N ALA A 245 -12.93 -5.41 -16.70
CA ALA A 245 -14.22 -4.72 -16.74
C ALA A 245 -15.13 -5.24 -17.88
N LEU A 246 -14.56 -5.50 -19.06
CA LEU A 246 -15.28 -6.12 -20.19
C LEU A 246 -15.73 -7.54 -19.85
N ASN A 247 -14.85 -8.35 -19.28
CA ASN A 247 -15.18 -9.72 -18.86
C ASN A 247 -16.32 -9.73 -17.85
N LEU A 248 -16.28 -8.84 -16.86
CA LEU A 248 -17.37 -8.70 -15.89
C LEU A 248 -18.68 -8.26 -16.56
N GLY A 249 -18.63 -7.32 -17.50
CA GLY A 249 -19.80 -6.90 -18.27
C GLY A 249 -20.44 -8.03 -19.07
N ALA A 250 -19.63 -8.86 -19.73
CA ALA A 250 -20.11 -10.04 -20.46
C ALA A 250 -20.73 -11.09 -19.51
N LEU A 251 -20.12 -11.28 -18.34
CA LEU A 251 -20.63 -12.19 -17.29
C LEU A 251 -21.99 -11.72 -16.75
N VAL A 252 -22.13 -10.41 -16.52
CA VAL A 252 -23.40 -9.76 -16.13
C VAL A 252 -24.47 -9.92 -17.21
N ALA A 253 -24.10 -9.93 -18.49
CA ALA A 253 -25.00 -10.20 -19.61
C ALA A 253 -25.31 -11.71 -19.81
N GLY A 254 -24.74 -12.60 -18.99
CA GLY A 254 -24.98 -14.05 -19.08
C GLY A 254 -24.15 -14.77 -20.17
N ILE A 255 -23.16 -14.11 -20.77
CA ILE A 255 -22.35 -14.67 -21.86
C ILE A 255 -20.97 -15.09 -21.32
N PRO A 256 -20.68 -16.40 -21.19
CA PRO A 256 -19.34 -16.86 -20.83
C PRO A 256 -18.35 -16.59 -21.97
N VAL A 257 -17.45 -15.63 -21.75
CA VAL A 257 -16.44 -15.10 -22.70
C VAL A 257 -15.66 -16.16 -23.48
N VAL A 258 -15.43 -17.33 -22.87
CA VAL A 258 -14.67 -18.43 -23.46
C VAL A 258 -15.42 -19.12 -24.61
N GLN A 259 -16.74 -19.01 -24.66
CA GLN A 259 -17.59 -19.76 -25.60
C GLN A 259 -18.04 -18.92 -26.81
N ALA A 260 -18.10 -17.59 -26.68
CA ALA A 260 -18.58 -16.69 -27.73
C ALA A 260 -17.71 -15.42 -27.87
N PRO A 261 -16.47 -15.51 -28.42
CA PRO A 261 -15.59 -14.35 -28.58
C PRO A 261 -16.14 -13.26 -29.50
N GLN A 262 -17.11 -13.60 -30.37
CA GLN A 262 -17.77 -12.65 -31.28
C GLN A 262 -18.77 -11.74 -30.56
N GLU A 263 -19.30 -12.16 -29.40
CA GLU A 263 -20.26 -11.40 -28.58
C GLU A 263 -19.58 -10.70 -27.39
N TYR A 264 -18.24 -10.72 -27.34
CA TYR A 264 -17.45 -10.14 -26.26
C TYR A 264 -17.67 -8.62 -26.07
N LEU A 265 -18.10 -7.92 -27.13
CA LEU A 265 -18.42 -6.50 -27.09
C LEU A 265 -19.74 -6.16 -26.37
N VAL A 266 -20.57 -7.16 -26.03
CA VAL A 266 -21.81 -6.94 -25.25
C VAL A 266 -21.50 -6.38 -23.86
N GLY A 267 -20.33 -6.70 -23.29
CA GLY A 267 -19.87 -6.15 -22.01
C GLY A 267 -19.38 -4.70 -22.06
N LEU A 268 -19.27 -4.09 -23.26
CA LEU A 268 -18.68 -2.77 -23.45
C LEU A 268 -19.42 -1.63 -22.73
N PRO A 269 -20.77 -1.54 -22.73
CA PRO A 269 -21.48 -0.50 -21.98
C PRO A 269 -21.18 -0.57 -20.47
N PHE A 270 -21.09 -1.78 -19.91
CA PHE A 270 -20.79 -1.98 -18.51
C PHE A 270 -19.33 -1.58 -18.18
N ALA A 271 -18.39 -1.97 -19.03
CA ALA A 271 -16.99 -1.59 -18.91
C ALA A 271 -16.78 -0.07 -19.01
N LEU A 272 -17.49 0.60 -19.92
CA LEU A 272 -17.51 2.07 -20.01
C LEU A 272 -18.09 2.71 -18.74
N GLY A 273 -19.11 2.08 -18.14
CA GLY A 273 -19.65 2.50 -16.84
C GLY A 273 -18.58 2.50 -15.74
N ILE A 274 -17.86 1.38 -15.58
CA ILE A 274 -16.75 1.28 -14.61
C ILE A 274 -15.65 2.29 -14.94
N GLY A 275 -15.28 2.40 -16.22
CA GLY A 275 -14.28 3.36 -16.69
C GLY A 275 -14.66 4.81 -16.38
N THR A 276 -15.94 5.15 -16.49
CA THR A 276 -16.47 6.48 -16.15
C THR A 276 -16.36 6.76 -14.66
N ILE A 277 -16.74 5.80 -13.81
CA ILE A 277 -16.62 5.93 -12.35
C ILE A 277 -15.15 6.17 -11.96
N LEU A 278 -14.22 5.38 -12.50
CA LEU A 278 -12.79 5.51 -12.24
C LEU A 278 -12.20 6.81 -12.81
N GLY A 279 -12.63 7.21 -14.01
CA GLY A 279 -12.16 8.42 -14.67
C GLY A 279 -12.59 9.69 -13.94
N VAL A 280 -13.86 9.78 -13.55
CA VAL A 280 -14.40 10.91 -12.78
C VAL A 280 -13.72 11.02 -11.40
N ARG A 281 -13.50 9.87 -10.74
CA ARG A 281 -12.77 9.78 -9.47
C ARG A 281 -11.37 10.38 -9.56
N GLU A 282 -10.60 9.96 -10.56
CA GLU A 282 -9.23 10.44 -10.79
C GLU A 282 -9.21 11.91 -11.22
N LEU A 283 -10.18 12.36 -12.02
CA LEU A 283 -10.33 13.76 -12.41
C LEU A 283 -10.57 14.66 -11.20
N ALA A 284 -11.47 14.26 -10.29
CA ALA A 284 -11.75 15.01 -9.06
C ALA A 284 -10.48 15.17 -8.20
N MET A 285 -9.69 14.09 -8.07
CA MET A 285 -8.41 14.14 -7.36
C MET A 285 -7.45 15.14 -8.01
N ARG A 286 -7.32 15.12 -9.34
CA ARG A 286 -6.42 15.99 -10.10
C ARG A 286 -6.84 17.45 -10.04
N MET A 287 -8.14 17.73 -10.05
CA MET A 287 -8.66 19.09 -9.89
C MET A 287 -8.28 19.66 -8.52
N MET A 288 -8.42 18.88 -7.44
CA MET A 288 -8.02 19.31 -6.10
C MET A 288 -6.50 19.44 -5.96
N ALA A 289 -5.72 18.51 -6.54
CA ALA A 289 -4.27 18.63 -6.56
C ALA A 289 -3.81 19.91 -7.28
N LYS A 290 -4.45 20.27 -8.41
CA LYS A 290 -4.17 21.52 -9.13
C LYS A 290 -4.50 22.75 -8.29
N LYS A 291 -5.61 22.74 -7.54
CA LYS A 291 -6.00 23.83 -6.62
C LYS A 291 -4.90 24.12 -5.60
N TYR A 292 -4.26 23.08 -5.07
CA TYR A 292 -3.19 23.18 -4.08
C TYR A 292 -1.77 23.21 -4.68
N LYS A 293 -1.63 23.32 -6.01
CA LYS A 293 -0.33 23.30 -6.73
C LYS A 293 0.51 22.04 -6.45
N VAL A 294 -0.16 20.91 -6.21
CA VAL A 294 0.45 19.61 -5.93
C VAL A 294 0.57 18.81 -7.22
N THR A 295 1.75 18.24 -7.47
CA THR A 295 1.98 17.38 -8.64
C THR A 295 1.70 15.92 -8.32
N MET A 296 1.03 15.23 -9.24
CA MET A 296 0.58 13.84 -9.09
C MET A 296 1.18 12.95 -10.17
N SER A 297 1.45 11.69 -9.84
CA SER A 297 1.79 10.68 -10.83
C SER A 297 0.60 10.34 -11.72
N LEU A 298 0.86 9.61 -12.80
CA LEU A 298 -0.20 8.89 -13.53
C LEU A 298 -0.82 7.81 -12.61
N PRO A 299 -2.11 7.47 -12.83
CA PRO A 299 -2.81 6.51 -12.00
C PRO A 299 -2.41 5.08 -12.34
N PHE A 300 -2.22 4.27 -11.30
CA PHE A 300 -2.11 2.83 -11.41
C PHE A 300 -3.51 2.23 -11.20
N LEU A 301 -4.11 1.71 -12.27
CA LEU A 301 -5.38 0.98 -12.18
C LEU A 301 -5.11 -0.44 -11.70
N LEU A 302 -5.83 -0.88 -10.68
CA LEU A 302 -5.67 -2.21 -10.11
C LEU A 302 -6.79 -3.13 -10.64
N PRO A 303 -6.52 -4.02 -11.60
CA PRO A 303 -7.54 -4.87 -12.19
C PRO A 303 -8.08 -5.90 -11.19
N SER A 304 -9.37 -6.22 -11.29
CA SER A 304 -10.03 -7.25 -10.47
C SER A 304 -10.92 -8.10 -11.35
N SER A 305 -10.76 -9.43 -11.32
CA SER A 305 -11.66 -10.32 -12.06
C SER A 305 -13.08 -10.32 -11.50
N GLN A 306 -13.26 -10.04 -10.20
CA GLN A 306 -14.56 -10.12 -9.53
C GLN A 306 -15.28 -8.76 -9.48
N LEU A 307 -14.54 -7.66 -9.32
CA LEU A 307 -15.11 -6.30 -9.23
C LEU A 307 -14.93 -5.48 -10.50
N GLY A 308 -14.23 -6.00 -11.51
CA GLY A 308 -13.76 -5.28 -12.68
C GLY A 308 -12.50 -4.46 -12.37
N SER A 309 -12.53 -3.67 -11.30
CA SER A 309 -11.39 -2.89 -10.81
C SER A 309 -11.43 -2.76 -9.29
N PHE A 310 -10.27 -2.69 -8.64
CA PHE A 310 -10.17 -2.24 -7.25
C PHE A 310 -10.08 -0.71 -7.11
N GLY A 311 -9.89 0.00 -8.23
CA GLY A 311 -9.74 1.45 -8.24
C GLY A 311 -8.49 1.91 -8.94
N ALA A 312 -8.28 3.23 -8.84
CA ALA A 312 -7.10 3.93 -9.30
C ALA A 312 -6.29 4.42 -8.10
N PHE A 313 -4.97 4.24 -8.18
CA PHE A 313 -4.04 4.76 -7.19
C PHE A 313 -3.04 5.72 -7.83
N SER A 314 -3.01 6.97 -7.37
CA SER A 314 -2.01 7.95 -7.81
C SER A 314 -1.18 8.45 -6.64
N ARG A 315 0.14 8.54 -6.87
CA ARG A 315 1.11 8.99 -5.88
C ARG A 315 1.27 10.50 -5.95
N ILE A 316 1.40 11.12 -4.78
CA ILE A 316 1.74 12.53 -4.66
C ILE A 316 3.25 12.68 -4.84
N SER A 317 3.66 13.46 -5.84
CA SER A 317 5.08 13.59 -6.23
C SER A 317 5.77 14.79 -5.58
N SER A 318 5.02 15.85 -5.28
CA SER A 318 5.52 17.06 -4.60
C SER A 318 5.22 17.03 -3.08
N PRO A 319 5.94 17.82 -2.26
CA PRO A 319 5.53 18.07 -0.89
C PRO A 319 4.12 18.68 -0.83
N LEU A 320 3.33 18.24 0.15
CA LEU A 320 2.01 18.81 0.44
C LEU A 320 2.15 20.03 1.35
N PRO A 321 1.34 21.09 1.16
CA PRO A 321 1.45 22.30 1.96
C PRO A 321 1.00 22.07 3.41
N ASN A 322 -0.18 21.47 3.62
CA ASN A 322 -0.77 21.32 4.95
C ASN A 322 -1.76 20.14 5.02
N ARG A 323 -2.26 19.85 6.23
CA ARG A 323 -3.24 18.78 6.47
C ARG A 323 -4.55 19.01 5.73
N LEU A 324 -4.97 20.27 5.58
CA LEU A 324 -6.17 20.65 4.84
C LEU A 324 -6.10 20.23 3.37
N ALA A 325 -4.98 20.50 2.69
CA ALA A 325 -4.79 20.08 1.31
C ALA A 325 -4.81 18.54 1.15
N LEU A 326 -4.23 17.81 2.11
CA LEU A 326 -4.30 16.35 2.12
C LEU A 326 -5.74 15.85 2.22
N PHE A 327 -6.54 16.42 3.11
CA PHE A 327 -7.95 16.07 3.29
C PHE A 327 -8.75 16.33 2.00
N ASP A 328 -8.67 17.56 1.48
CA ASP A 328 -9.43 18.00 0.31
C ASP A 328 -9.10 17.16 -0.94
N ILE A 329 -7.84 16.77 -1.13
CA ILE A 329 -7.41 15.88 -2.22
C ILE A 329 -7.93 14.45 -2.01
N ALA A 330 -7.98 13.96 -0.77
CA ALA A 330 -8.40 12.60 -0.45
C ALA A 330 -9.93 12.42 -0.47
N ILE A 331 -10.71 13.42 -0.07
CA ILE A 331 -12.17 13.34 0.02
C ILE A 331 -12.87 13.51 -1.33
N ALA A 332 -12.33 14.35 -2.22
CA ALA A 332 -12.96 14.69 -3.50
C ALA A 332 -13.23 13.48 -4.41
N PRO A 333 -12.30 12.51 -4.58
CA PRO A 333 -12.54 11.31 -5.37
C PRO A 333 -13.72 10.51 -4.81
N ALA A 334 -13.77 10.34 -3.48
CA ALA A 334 -14.81 9.57 -2.81
C ALA A 334 -16.19 10.22 -2.92
N VAL A 335 -16.28 11.54 -2.77
CA VAL A 335 -17.54 12.27 -2.91
C VAL A 335 -18.07 12.17 -4.34
N VAL A 336 -17.25 12.49 -5.34
CA VAL A 336 -17.71 12.54 -6.73
C VAL A 336 -18.03 11.13 -7.26
N SER A 337 -17.16 10.14 -7.00
CA SER A 337 -17.43 8.76 -7.43
C SER A 337 -18.55 8.11 -6.65
N GLY A 338 -18.66 8.40 -5.35
CA GLY A 338 -19.73 7.91 -4.47
C GLY A 338 -21.10 8.42 -4.90
N ILE A 339 -21.24 9.73 -5.15
CA ILE A 339 -22.50 10.32 -5.64
C ILE A 339 -22.89 9.75 -7.01
N LEU A 340 -21.94 9.65 -7.95
CA LEU A 340 -22.20 9.05 -9.26
C LEU A 340 -22.67 7.60 -9.13
N SER A 341 -21.98 6.80 -8.30
CA SER A 341 -22.31 5.40 -8.08
C SER A 341 -23.66 5.22 -7.40
N LEU A 342 -23.98 6.06 -6.42
CA LEU A 342 -25.29 6.08 -5.76
C LEU A 342 -26.40 6.48 -6.75
N GLY A 343 -26.16 7.47 -7.60
CA GLY A 343 -27.11 7.86 -8.65
C GLY A 343 -27.41 6.71 -9.60
N LEU A 344 -26.39 6.00 -10.07
CA LEU A 344 -26.57 4.81 -10.93
C LEU A 344 -27.32 3.69 -10.21
N LEU A 345 -27.04 3.47 -8.92
CA LEU A 345 -27.74 2.48 -8.11
C LEU A 345 -29.23 2.83 -7.95
N LEU A 346 -29.55 4.07 -7.61
CA LEU A 346 -30.93 4.54 -7.44
C LEU A 346 -31.71 4.48 -8.75
N VAL A 347 -31.13 4.95 -9.85
CA VAL A 347 -31.75 4.86 -11.19
C VAL A 347 -31.95 3.39 -11.58
N GLY A 348 -30.96 2.53 -11.36
CA GLY A 348 -31.08 1.09 -11.62
C GLY A 348 -32.20 0.44 -10.82
N LEU A 349 -32.31 0.74 -9.52
CA LEU A 349 -33.36 0.20 -8.66
C LEU A 349 -34.74 0.69 -9.08
N TYR A 350 -34.87 1.97 -9.44
CA TYR A 350 -36.10 2.53 -9.98
C TYR A 350 -36.53 1.84 -11.28
N LEU A 351 -35.61 1.68 -12.25
CA LEU A 351 -35.88 0.98 -13.52
C LEU A 351 -36.28 -0.48 -13.28
N SER A 352 -35.67 -1.13 -12.30
CA SER A 352 -36.01 -2.50 -11.89
C SER A 352 -37.43 -2.58 -11.32
N ALA A 353 -37.80 -1.62 -10.47
CA ALA A 353 -39.12 -1.56 -9.84
C ALA A 353 -40.28 -1.37 -10.85
N ILE A 354 -40.03 -0.66 -11.97
CA ILE A 354 -41.01 -0.48 -13.05
C ILE A 354 -40.97 -1.59 -14.12
N GLY A 355 -40.28 -2.71 -13.84
CA GLY A 355 -40.30 -3.89 -14.69
C GLY A 355 -39.32 -3.89 -15.86
N MET A 356 -38.36 -2.95 -15.91
CA MET A 356 -37.27 -2.96 -16.90
C MET A 356 -36.04 -3.75 -16.41
N GLY A 357 -36.25 -4.71 -15.50
CA GLY A 357 -35.21 -5.67 -15.12
C GLY A 357 -34.88 -6.59 -16.30
N SER A 358 -33.58 -6.87 -16.50
CA SER A 358 -33.13 -7.76 -17.59
C SER A 358 -32.24 -8.90 -17.09
N ILE A 359 -31.88 -8.90 -15.81
CA ILE A 359 -30.97 -9.88 -15.20
C ILE A 359 -31.60 -10.37 -13.90
N ASP A 360 -31.77 -11.68 -13.80
CA ASP A 360 -32.27 -12.31 -12.58
C ASP A 360 -31.10 -12.66 -11.67
N ILE A 361 -31.10 -12.11 -10.45
CA ILE A 361 -30.08 -12.41 -9.44
C ILE A 361 -30.71 -12.95 -8.16
N PRO A 362 -29.98 -13.77 -7.38
CA PRO A 362 -30.42 -14.17 -6.04
C PRO A 362 -30.65 -12.94 -5.15
N SER A 363 -31.81 -12.87 -4.49
CA SER A 363 -32.17 -11.75 -3.62
C SER A 363 -31.22 -11.59 -2.41
N GLN A 364 -30.56 -12.68 -2.01
CA GLN A 364 -29.56 -12.72 -0.94
C GLN A 364 -28.33 -11.85 -1.23
N ILE A 365 -28.02 -11.54 -2.49
CA ILE A 365 -26.88 -10.67 -2.84
C ILE A 365 -27.03 -9.28 -2.21
N PHE A 366 -28.26 -8.79 -2.07
CA PHE A 366 -28.53 -7.51 -1.40
C PHE A 366 -28.23 -7.52 0.10
N GLN A 367 -28.09 -8.70 0.73
CA GLN A 367 -27.63 -8.81 2.11
C GLN A 367 -26.12 -8.55 2.26
N ALA A 368 -25.35 -8.57 1.18
CA ALA A 368 -23.90 -8.35 1.23
C ALA A 368 -23.52 -6.89 1.57
N SER A 369 -24.47 -5.95 1.53
CA SER A 369 -24.24 -4.54 1.79
C SER A 369 -25.45 -3.89 2.45
N VAL A 370 -25.26 -3.23 3.60
CA VAL A 370 -26.33 -2.46 4.26
C VAL A 370 -26.89 -1.39 3.32
N LEU A 371 -26.03 -0.66 2.60
CA LEU A 371 -26.44 0.36 1.62
C LEU A 371 -27.33 -0.24 0.53
N ALA A 372 -26.85 -1.30 -0.15
CA ALA A 372 -27.58 -1.88 -1.26
C ALA A 372 -28.88 -2.54 -0.80
N GLY A 373 -28.87 -3.26 0.33
CA GLY A 373 -30.05 -3.95 0.85
C GLY A 373 -31.14 -2.99 1.33
N THR A 374 -30.78 -1.90 2.02
CA THR A 374 -31.76 -0.90 2.48
C THR A 374 -32.41 -0.16 1.30
N LEU A 375 -31.62 0.24 0.31
CA LEU A 375 -32.15 0.87 -0.91
C LEU A 375 -32.97 -0.12 -1.73
N ALA A 376 -32.50 -1.36 -1.90
CA ALA A 376 -33.26 -2.39 -2.60
C ALA A 376 -34.63 -2.61 -1.95
N LYS A 377 -34.71 -2.69 -0.61
CA LYS A 377 -36.00 -2.85 0.07
C LYS A 377 -36.92 -1.65 -0.15
N LEU A 378 -36.38 -0.43 -0.17
CA LEU A 378 -37.16 0.79 -0.41
C LEU A 378 -37.82 0.80 -1.80
N PHE A 379 -37.11 0.34 -2.84
CA PHE A 379 -37.60 0.41 -4.22
C PHE A 379 -38.30 -0.87 -4.70
N LEU A 380 -37.78 -2.05 -4.35
CA LEU A 380 -38.27 -3.35 -4.82
C LEU A 380 -39.29 -3.98 -3.88
N GLY A 381 -39.36 -3.53 -2.62
CA GLY A 381 -40.40 -3.92 -1.67
C GLY A 381 -40.49 -5.44 -1.49
N ASP A 382 -41.62 -6.01 -1.92
CA ASP A 382 -41.93 -7.43 -1.73
C ASP A 382 -41.26 -8.34 -2.77
N ALA A 383 -40.74 -7.78 -3.86
CA ALA A 383 -39.98 -8.53 -4.87
C ALA A 383 -38.65 -9.10 -4.32
N LEU A 384 -38.23 -8.71 -3.11
CA LEU A 384 -37.06 -9.29 -2.43
C LEU A 384 -37.39 -10.54 -1.59
N HIS A 385 -38.68 -10.87 -1.41
CA HIS A 385 -39.09 -12.09 -0.71
C HIS A 385 -38.93 -13.34 -1.59
N THR A 386 -38.88 -13.18 -2.90
CA THR A 386 -38.60 -14.27 -3.83
C THR A 386 -37.11 -14.62 -3.83
N ASN A 387 -36.78 -15.86 -4.22
CA ASN A 387 -35.39 -16.32 -4.32
C ASN A 387 -34.59 -15.56 -5.39
N PHE A 388 -35.26 -15.19 -6.48
CA PHE A 388 -34.68 -14.42 -7.57
C PHE A 388 -35.45 -13.13 -7.77
N VAL A 389 -34.73 -12.06 -8.08
CA VAL A 389 -35.27 -10.74 -8.40
C VAL A 389 -34.66 -10.26 -9.71
N SER A 390 -35.51 -9.76 -10.60
CA SER A 390 -35.07 -9.19 -11.86
C SER A 390 -34.62 -7.75 -11.66
N ILE A 391 -33.39 -7.44 -12.06
CA ILE A 391 -32.77 -6.13 -11.87
C ILE A 391 -32.18 -5.58 -13.16
N HIS A 392 -32.08 -4.26 -13.22
CA HIS A 392 -31.39 -3.55 -14.28
C HIS A 392 -29.87 -3.60 -14.05
N PRO A 393 -29.02 -3.77 -15.08
CA PRO A 393 -27.55 -3.84 -14.94
C PRO A 393 -26.91 -2.65 -14.21
N LEU A 394 -27.57 -1.48 -14.25
CA LEU A 394 -27.15 -0.28 -13.53
C LEU A 394 -27.12 -0.46 -12.01
N VAL A 395 -27.95 -1.36 -11.45
CA VAL A 395 -27.92 -1.70 -10.01
C VAL A 395 -26.56 -2.28 -9.65
N ILE A 396 -26.09 -3.26 -10.45
CA ILE A 396 -24.79 -3.91 -10.24
C ILE A 396 -23.67 -2.88 -10.44
N LEU A 397 -23.75 -2.06 -11.50
CA LEU A 397 -22.75 -1.04 -11.78
C LEU A 397 -22.63 0.00 -10.65
N GLY A 398 -23.76 0.53 -10.16
CA GLY A 398 -23.79 1.50 -9.07
C GLY A 398 -23.36 0.91 -7.72
N TRP A 399 -23.72 -0.34 -7.45
CA TRP A 399 -23.23 -1.06 -6.28
C TRP A 399 -21.71 -1.28 -6.34
N LEU A 400 -21.19 -1.77 -7.47
CA LEU A 400 -19.74 -1.96 -7.66
C LEU A 400 -18.97 -0.65 -7.55
N GLY A 401 -19.47 0.44 -8.13
CA GLY A 401 -18.87 1.77 -7.97
C GLY A 401 -18.83 2.24 -6.52
N SER A 402 -19.88 1.95 -5.76
CA SER A 402 -19.95 2.23 -4.33
C SER A 402 -18.94 1.37 -3.56
N VAL A 403 -18.82 0.08 -3.89
CA VAL A 403 -17.82 -0.83 -3.31
C VAL A 403 -16.40 -0.35 -3.60
N ILE A 404 -16.07 0.01 -4.85
CA ILE A 404 -14.77 0.57 -5.22
C ILE A 404 -14.47 1.82 -4.39
N THR A 405 -15.44 2.72 -4.26
CA THR A 405 -15.30 3.92 -3.43
C THR A 405 -15.05 3.56 -1.96
N ALA A 406 -15.81 2.62 -1.41
CA ALA A 406 -15.68 2.18 -0.03
C ALA A 406 -14.35 1.46 0.25
N LEU A 407 -13.87 0.61 -0.66
CA LEU A 407 -12.55 -0.04 -0.53
C LEU A 407 -11.42 0.98 -0.44
N ASN A 408 -11.51 2.09 -1.20
CA ASN A 408 -10.54 3.17 -1.15
C ASN A 408 -10.72 4.11 0.06
N LEU A 409 -11.89 4.11 0.69
CA LEU A 409 -12.16 4.83 1.94
C LEU A 409 -11.75 4.05 3.20
N MET A 410 -11.21 2.83 3.07
CA MET A 410 -10.67 2.12 4.21
C MET A 410 -9.52 2.91 4.87
N PRO A 411 -9.44 2.98 6.21
CA PRO A 411 -8.47 3.79 6.92
C PRO A 411 -7.08 3.12 6.98
N ALA A 412 -6.46 2.91 5.81
CA ALA A 412 -5.18 2.23 5.68
C ALA A 412 -4.21 2.90 4.68
N GLY A 413 -3.04 3.27 5.18
CA GLY A 413 -1.90 3.68 4.36
C GLY A 413 -2.20 4.86 3.43
N GLN A 414 -1.86 4.73 2.14
CA GLN A 414 -2.06 5.77 1.10
C GLN A 414 -3.44 5.73 0.44
N LEU A 415 -4.37 4.91 0.94
CA LEU A 415 -5.76 4.96 0.50
C LEU A 415 -6.39 6.31 0.88
N ASP A 416 -7.46 6.70 0.21
CA ASP A 416 -8.20 7.94 0.51
C ASP A 416 -8.60 7.99 1.99
N GLY A 417 -9.12 6.89 2.52
CA GLY A 417 -9.48 6.79 3.95
C GLY A 417 -8.28 6.94 4.89
N GLY A 418 -7.12 6.38 4.51
CA GLY A 418 -5.88 6.54 5.27
C GLY A 418 -5.40 8.00 5.29
N ARG A 419 -5.48 8.69 4.13
CA ARG A 419 -5.17 10.12 4.01
C ARG A 419 -6.15 11.00 4.78
N ILE A 420 -7.45 10.67 4.78
CA ILE A 420 -8.47 11.34 5.59
C ILE A 420 -8.14 11.20 7.08
N VAL A 421 -7.91 9.97 7.58
CA VAL A 421 -7.56 9.74 8.98
C VAL A 421 -6.25 10.44 9.35
N GLN A 422 -5.26 10.45 8.46
CA GLN A 422 -3.98 11.13 8.67
C GLN A 422 -4.16 12.65 8.78
N SER A 423 -5.04 13.24 7.97
CA SER A 423 -5.33 14.66 8.00
C SER A 423 -6.07 15.09 9.28
N ILE A 424 -7.07 14.33 9.73
CA ILE A 424 -7.87 14.66 10.91
C ILE A 424 -7.10 14.34 12.21
N TYR A 425 -6.61 13.12 12.35
CA TYR A 425 -6.08 12.61 13.63
C TYR A 425 -4.55 12.51 13.69
N GLY A 426 -3.86 12.95 12.63
CA GLY A 426 -2.41 12.92 12.54
C GLY A 426 -1.82 11.54 12.19
N ARG A 427 -0.50 11.53 12.01
CA ARG A 427 0.24 10.36 11.50
C ARG A 427 0.19 9.15 12.40
N ARG A 428 0.26 9.35 13.72
CA ARG A 428 0.29 8.24 14.68
C ARG A 428 -1.00 7.44 14.65
N THR A 429 -2.14 8.13 14.63
CA THR A 429 -3.47 7.51 14.56
C THR A 429 -3.65 6.78 13.23
N ALA A 430 -3.30 7.41 12.11
CA ALA A 430 -3.38 6.78 10.79
C ALA A 430 -2.49 5.52 10.67
N SER A 431 -1.33 5.49 11.31
CA SER A 431 -0.50 4.28 11.37
C SER A 431 -1.19 3.16 12.15
N TRP A 432 -1.83 3.47 13.28
CA TRP A 432 -2.58 2.50 14.07
C TRP A 432 -3.82 1.98 13.34
N THR A 433 -4.59 2.85 12.69
CA THR A 433 -5.76 2.42 11.91
C THR A 433 -5.37 1.57 10.71
N THR A 434 -4.20 1.82 10.11
CA THR A 434 -3.67 0.98 9.02
C THR A 434 -3.42 -0.45 9.50
N VAL A 435 -2.77 -0.60 10.66
CA VAL A 435 -2.53 -1.92 11.26
C VAL A 435 -3.85 -2.60 11.62
N LEU A 436 -4.79 -1.87 12.22
CA LEU A 436 -6.11 -2.40 12.57
C LEU A 436 -6.89 -2.87 11.34
N THR A 437 -6.88 -2.10 10.26
CA THR A 437 -7.53 -2.45 8.99
C THR A 437 -6.92 -3.71 8.38
N LEU A 438 -5.59 -3.84 8.42
CA LEU A 438 -4.92 -5.05 7.94
C LEU A 438 -5.28 -6.29 8.77
N ILE A 439 -5.33 -6.18 10.10
CA ILE A 439 -5.79 -7.27 10.98
C ILE A 439 -7.23 -7.65 10.64
N PHE A 440 -8.11 -6.66 10.47
CA PHE A 440 -9.49 -6.90 10.09
C PHE A 440 -9.61 -7.61 8.75
N LEU A 441 -8.83 -7.23 7.72
CA LEU A 441 -8.82 -7.90 6.42
C LEU A 441 -8.31 -9.35 6.50
N VAL A 442 -7.34 -9.62 7.37
CA VAL A 442 -6.88 -11.00 7.65
C VAL A 442 -8.01 -11.83 8.27
N ILE A 443 -8.78 -11.29 9.21
CA ILE A 443 -9.94 -11.98 9.78
C ILE A 443 -11.03 -12.16 8.71
N ALA A 444 -11.31 -11.13 7.92
CA ALA A 444 -12.30 -11.16 6.85
C ALA A 444 -11.97 -12.16 5.74
N THR A 445 -10.70 -12.56 5.60
CA THR A 445 -10.26 -13.61 4.66
C THR A 445 -10.95 -14.95 4.91
N VAL A 446 -11.31 -15.25 6.17
CA VAL A 446 -12.04 -16.48 6.51
C VAL A 446 -13.42 -16.53 5.84
N ILE A 447 -14.03 -15.36 5.63
CA ILE A 447 -15.36 -15.22 5.03
C ILE A 447 -15.24 -15.02 3.51
N ASN A 448 -14.33 -14.14 3.07
CA ASN A 448 -14.19 -13.77 1.68
C ASN A 448 -12.70 -13.70 1.27
N PRO A 449 -12.24 -14.57 0.34
CA PRO A 449 -10.88 -14.54 -0.18
C PRO A 449 -10.46 -13.21 -0.83
N LEU A 450 -11.41 -12.39 -1.29
CA LEU A 450 -11.12 -11.04 -1.81
C LEU A 450 -10.44 -10.15 -0.77
N ALA A 451 -10.78 -10.31 0.51
CA ALA A 451 -10.18 -9.54 1.59
C ALA A 451 -8.66 -9.79 1.68
N LEU A 452 -8.21 -11.02 1.39
CA LEU A 452 -6.79 -11.36 1.36
C LEU A 452 -6.07 -10.67 0.21
N TYR A 453 -6.65 -10.68 -0.99
CA TYR A 453 -6.06 -10.04 -2.15
C TYR A 453 -5.93 -8.52 -1.93
N TRP A 454 -7.00 -7.89 -1.45
CA TRP A 454 -6.98 -6.46 -1.14
C TRP A 454 -6.02 -6.12 0.01
N GLY A 455 -6.03 -6.91 1.08
CA GLY A 455 -5.10 -6.77 2.19
C GLY A 455 -3.63 -6.93 1.78
N GLY A 456 -3.34 -7.87 0.87
CA GLY A 456 -2.02 -8.07 0.29
C GLY A 456 -1.54 -6.86 -0.53
N ILE A 457 -2.42 -6.28 -1.35
CA ILE A 457 -2.14 -5.04 -2.07
C ILE A 457 -1.83 -3.92 -1.10
N ILE A 458 -2.65 -3.72 -0.06
CA ILE A 458 -2.41 -2.67 0.92
C ILE A 458 -1.06 -2.89 1.60
N LEU A 459 -0.79 -4.11 2.07
CA LEU A 459 0.42 -4.43 2.82
C LEU A 459 1.71 -4.22 2.01
N ILE A 460 1.69 -4.53 0.71
CA ILE A 460 2.87 -4.46 -0.16
C ILE A 460 3.04 -3.09 -0.82
N LEU A 461 1.95 -2.51 -1.32
CA LEU A 461 2.00 -1.33 -2.19
C LEU A 461 1.59 -0.02 -1.50
N LEU A 462 0.72 -0.08 -0.49
CA LEU A 462 0.03 1.12 0.02
C LEU A 462 0.21 1.34 1.52
N ARG A 463 0.91 0.46 2.25
CA ARG A 463 0.98 0.47 3.72
C ARG A 463 1.55 1.76 4.31
N ASP A 464 2.52 2.35 3.63
CA ASP A 464 3.24 3.51 4.16
C ASP A 464 2.35 4.75 4.15
N LEU A 465 2.42 5.59 5.17
CA LEU A 465 1.65 6.84 5.20
C LEU A 465 2.16 7.84 4.15
N GLU A 466 1.35 8.86 3.87
CA GLU A 466 1.76 9.94 2.97
C GLU A 466 3.00 10.67 3.54
N ARG A 467 3.83 11.21 2.66
CA ARG A 467 5.08 11.90 3.04
C ARG A 467 4.82 13.06 4.00
N PRO A 468 5.80 13.46 4.83
CA PRO A 468 5.65 14.62 5.70
C PRO A 468 5.23 15.87 4.91
N MET A 469 4.22 16.57 5.41
CA MET A 469 3.73 17.82 4.83
C MET A 469 4.56 19.00 5.32
N LEU A 470 4.56 20.12 4.59
CA LEU A 470 5.28 21.33 4.96
C LEU A 470 4.77 21.88 6.30
N ASN A 471 3.46 21.86 6.54
CA ASN A 471 2.85 22.13 7.84
C ASN A 471 1.93 20.99 8.28
N GLU A 472 2.42 20.12 9.16
CA GLU A 472 1.61 19.09 9.82
C GLU A 472 1.04 19.53 11.16
N LEU A 473 1.18 20.77 11.62
CA LEU A 473 0.58 21.19 12.89
C LEU A 473 -0.72 21.97 12.70
N SER A 474 -1.10 22.27 11.46
CA SER A 474 -2.40 22.86 11.13
C SER A 474 -3.56 21.93 11.51
N GLU A 475 -4.59 22.51 12.11
CA GLU A 475 -5.86 21.82 12.41
C GLU A 475 -6.82 21.92 11.22
N LEU A 476 -7.82 21.03 11.17
CA LEU A 476 -8.87 21.07 10.15
C LEU A 476 -10.08 21.85 10.66
N ASP A 477 -10.79 22.50 9.74
CA ASP A 477 -12.12 23.06 10.04
C ASP A 477 -13.13 21.94 10.37
N GLY A 478 -14.01 22.18 11.35
CA GLY A 478 -14.98 21.19 11.82
C GLY A 478 -15.90 20.62 10.73
N ASP A 479 -16.24 21.41 9.70
CA ASP A 479 -17.06 20.94 8.56
C ASP A 479 -16.35 19.83 7.76
N ARG A 480 -15.03 19.93 7.62
CA ARG A 480 -14.22 18.91 6.93
C ARG A 480 -14.11 17.65 7.76
N GLU A 481 -13.94 17.78 9.07
CA GLU A 481 -13.95 16.63 9.97
C GLU A 481 -15.28 15.86 9.86
N ALA A 482 -16.40 16.58 9.86
CA ALA A 482 -17.73 15.99 9.68
C ALA A 482 -17.85 15.25 8.34
N LEU A 483 -17.38 15.84 7.24
CA LEU A 483 -17.34 15.18 5.93
C LEU A 483 -16.47 13.92 5.93
N GLY A 484 -15.33 13.94 6.62
CA GLY A 484 -14.46 12.78 6.79
C GLY A 484 -15.16 11.64 7.52
N VAL A 485 -15.88 11.95 8.60
CA VAL A 485 -16.67 10.96 9.35
C VAL A 485 -17.79 10.38 8.49
N VAL A 486 -18.51 11.22 7.73
CA VAL A 486 -19.57 10.78 6.81
C VAL A 486 -19.00 9.84 5.73
N ALA A 487 -17.82 10.12 5.20
CA ALA A 487 -17.17 9.24 4.22
C ALA A 487 -16.76 7.89 4.82
N LEU A 488 -16.18 7.88 6.03
CA LEU A 488 -15.88 6.63 6.74
C LEU A 488 -17.18 5.85 7.08
N PHE A 489 -18.27 6.55 7.40
CA PHE A 489 -19.57 5.90 7.59
C PHE A 489 -20.11 5.30 6.29
N TRP A 490 -20.00 6.00 5.16
CA TRP A 490 -20.35 5.47 3.84
C TRP A 490 -19.63 4.17 3.53
N MET A 491 -18.32 4.13 3.82
CA MET A 491 -17.49 2.94 3.65
C MET A 491 -18.03 1.77 4.48
N LEU A 492 -18.36 2.03 5.74
CA LEU A 492 -18.90 1.03 6.65
C LEU A 492 -20.24 0.46 6.17
N ILE A 493 -21.21 1.30 5.81
CA ILE A 493 -22.52 0.82 5.33
C ILE A 493 -22.45 0.13 3.96
N THR A 494 -21.43 0.42 3.16
CA THR A 494 -21.27 -0.22 1.86
C THR A 494 -20.64 -1.61 2.01
N LEU A 495 -19.64 -1.77 2.88
CA LEU A 495 -18.87 -3.01 3.02
C LEU A 495 -19.42 -3.98 4.07
N LEU A 496 -20.19 -3.51 5.06
CA LEU A 496 -20.77 -4.40 6.04
C LEU A 496 -21.98 -5.14 5.46
N PRO A 497 -22.04 -6.47 5.60
CA PRO A 497 -23.23 -7.23 5.28
C PRO A 497 -24.33 -6.98 6.31
N LEU A 498 -25.58 -7.10 5.88
CA LEU A 498 -26.73 -7.16 6.77
C LEU A 498 -26.66 -8.45 7.59
N THR A 499 -26.81 -8.35 8.90
CA THR A 499 -26.96 -9.53 9.74
C THR A 499 -28.28 -10.22 9.39
N SER A 500 -28.33 -11.55 9.53
CA SER A 500 -29.50 -12.36 9.19
C SER A 500 -30.79 -11.85 9.86
N GLY A 501 -30.72 -11.44 11.14
CA GLY A 501 -31.89 -10.89 11.85
C GLY A 501 -32.35 -9.51 11.34
N VAL A 502 -31.45 -8.68 10.80
CA VAL A 502 -31.85 -7.40 10.17
C VAL A 502 -32.36 -7.66 8.76
N ALA A 503 -31.72 -8.56 8.01
CA ALA A 503 -32.16 -8.95 6.67
C ALA A 503 -33.57 -9.57 6.70
N GLU A 504 -33.88 -10.41 7.68
CA GLU A 504 -35.21 -11.01 7.89
C GLU A 504 -36.26 -9.94 8.23
N ARG A 505 -35.94 -8.99 9.12
CA ARG A 505 -36.82 -7.85 9.43
C ARG A 505 -37.06 -6.93 8.23
N LEU A 506 -36.07 -6.81 7.35
CA LEU A 506 -36.17 -6.10 6.09
C LEU A 506 -36.82 -6.94 4.99
N GLY A 507 -37.15 -8.21 5.24
CA GLY A 507 -37.81 -9.08 4.28
C GLY A 507 -36.95 -9.43 3.06
N ILE A 508 -35.62 -9.46 3.21
CA ILE A 508 -34.69 -9.79 2.12
C ILE A 508 -34.38 -11.29 2.19
N GLY A 509 -34.85 -12.06 1.21
CA GLY A 509 -34.73 -13.52 1.19
C GLY A 509 -35.72 -14.20 2.14
N SER A 510 -36.41 -15.26 1.68
CA SER A 510 -37.33 -16.02 2.52
C SER A 510 -36.59 -16.67 3.69
N GLY A 511 -37.09 -16.49 4.91
CA GLY A 511 -36.59 -17.16 6.12
C GLY A 511 -36.53 -18.68 5.93
N GLY A 512 -35.31 -19.18 5.73
CA GLY A 512 -34.96 -20.58 5.72
C GLY A 512 -33.69 -20.69 6.54
N GLY A 513 -33.82 -21.27 7.74
CA GLY A 513 -32.73 -21.34 8.71
C GLY A 513 -31.49 -22.07 8.22
N LEU A 514 -30.39 -21.79 8.92
CA LEU A 514 -29.22 -22.66 9.14
C LEU A 514 -28.68 -23.45 7.92
N LEU A 515 -27.57 -22.93 7.36
CA LEU A 515 -26.33 -23.64 7.00
C LEU A 515 -26.34 -24.60 5.79
N PRO A 516 -25.18 -24.91 5.14
CA PRO A 516 -23.80 -24.85 5.63
C PRO A 516 -22.91 -23.70 5.10
#